data_AF-A0A2G9Y096-F1
#
_entry.id   AF-A0A2G9Y096-F1
#
_cell.length_a   1.000
_cell.length_b   1.000
_cell.length_c   1.000
_cell.angle_alpha   90.00
_cell.angle_beta   90.00
_cell.angle_gamma   90.00
#
_symmetry.space_group_name_H-M   'P 1'
#
loop_
_entity.id
_entity.type
_entity.pdbx_description
1 polymer ?
#
loop_
_entity_poly.entity_id
_entity_poly.type
_entity_poly.pdbx_seq_one_letter_code
_entity_poly.pdbx_strand_id
1 'polypeptide(L)' 'MKTAFVFPGQGSQYVGMGKEIYENFDVARDIFKEASDVLGYNLADLCF' A
#
# COMPACT_ATOMS: atom_id res chain seq x y z
N MET A 1 25.98 -15.12 -0.41
CA MET A 1 24.83 -14.85 -1.32
C MET A 1 24.45 -13.39 -1.18
N LYS A 2 24.17 -12.67 -2.27
CA LYS A 2 23.72 -11.26 -2.23
C LYS A 2 22.30 -11.19 -2.75
N THR A 3 21.44 -10.44 -2.06
CA THR A 3 20.02 -10.27 -2.40
C THR A 3 19.79 -8.85 -2.91
N ALA A 4 18.94 -8.71 -3.92
CA ALA A 4 18.47 -7.43 -4.43
C ALA A 4 16.94 -7.39 -4.36
N PHE A 5 16.38 -6.22 -4.05
CA PHE A 5 14.95 -5.95 -4.08
C PHE A 5 14.61 -5.19 -5.35
N VAL A 6 13.57 -5.64 -6.06
CA VAL A 6 13.02 -4.98 -7.24
C VAL A 6 11.52 -4.77 -7.03
N PHE A 7 11.03 -3.61 -7.46
CA PHE A 7 9.64 -3.22 -7.29
C PHE A 7 8.96 -3.18 -8.67
N PRO A 8 7.83 -3.89 -8.88
CA PRO A 8 7.14 -3.92 -10.17
C PRO A 8 6.52 -2.56 -10.51
N GLY A 9 6.37 -2.29 -11.80
CA GLY A 9 5.78 -1.05 -12.33
C GLY A 9 4.26 -1.09 -12.45
N GLN A 10 3.71 -0.14 -13.21
CA GLN A 10 2.27 -0.02 -13.46
C GLN A 10 1.73 -1.21 -14.29
N GLY A 11 0.48 -1.61 -14.01
CA GLY A 11 -0.22 -2.71 -14.70
C GLY A 11 -0.33 -3.98 -13.86
N SER A 12 0.40 -4.09 -12.74
CA SER A 12 0.30 -5.24 -11.82
C SER A 12 -0.72 -5.05 -10.69
N GLN A 13 -1.37 -3.89 -10.60
CA GLN A 13 -2.35 -3.60 -9.55
C GLN A 13 -3.67 -4.37 -9.73
N TYR A 14 -4.35 -4.67 -8.62
CA TYR A 14 -5.68 -5.30 -8.60
C TYR A 14 -6.51 -4.77 -7.41
N VAL A 15 -7.84 -4.86 -7.50
CA VAL A 15 -8.76 -4.45 -6.42
C VAL A 15 -8.50 -5.33 -5.20
N GLY A 16 -8.30 -4.73 -4.02
CA GLY A 16 -7.93 -5.46 -2.81
C GLY A 16 -6.42 -5.51 -2.53
N MET A 17 -5.58 -5.01 -3.44
CA MET A 17 -4.13 -5.08 -3.27
C MET A 17 -3.67 -4.35 -2.00
N GLY A 18 -2.91 -5.05 -1.17
CA GLY A 18 -2.37 -4.51 0.08
C GLY A 18 -3.31 -4.58 1.29
N LYS A 19 -4.57 -5.00 1.12
CA LYS A 19 -5.57 -5.06 2.21
C LYS A 19 -5.13 -5.94 3.38
N GLU A 20 -4.68 -7.15 3.10
CA GLU A 20 -4.22 -8.08 4.15
C GLU A 20 -3.04 -7.48 4.94
N ILE A 21 -2.12 -6.80 4.26
CA ILE A 21 -0.96 -6.17 4.90
C ILE A 21 -1.43 -5.00 5.77
N TYR A 22 -2.35 -4.17 5.27
CA TYR A 22 -2.97 -3.09 6.02
C TYR A 22 -3.70 -3.60 7.29
N GLU A 23 -4.46 -4.68 7.19
CA GLU A 23 -5.20 -5.24 8.32
C GLU A 23 -4.28 -5.85 9.39
N ASN A 24 -3.18 -6.49 8.98
CA ASN A 24 -2.33 -7.25 9.90
C ASN A 24 -1.12 -6.48 10.45
N PHE A 25 -0.73 -5.35 9.85
CA PHE A 25 0.48 -4.62 10.26
C PHE A 25 0.22 -3.13 10.49
N ASP A 26 0.47 -2.67 11.72
CA ASP A 26 0.30 -1.27 12.14
C ASP A 26 1.08 -0.30 11.26
N VAL A 27 2.33 -0.65 10.92
CA VAL A 27 3.18 0.17 10.05
C VAL A 27 2.56 0.39 8.67
N ALA A 28 1.81 -0.57 8.14
CA ALA A 28 1.14 -0.39 6.85
C ALA A 28 -0.03 0.59 6.99
N ARG A 29 -0.79 0.54 8.10
CA ARG A 29 -1.87 1.50 8.36
C ARG A 29 -1.36 2.92 8.50
N ASP A 30 -0.25 3.10 9.19
CA ASP A 30 0.36 4.43 9.37
C ASP A 30 0.78 5.04 8.04
N ILE A 31 1.37 4.24 7.13
CA ILE A 31 1.76 4.70 5.79
C ILE A 31 0.53 5.05 4.93
N PHE A 32 -0.52 4.23 4.94
CA PHE A 32 -1.76 4.56 4.23
C PHE A 32 -2.41 5.83 4.78
N LYS A 33 -2.35 6.04 6.10
CA LYS A 33 -2.84 7.25 6.75
C LYS A 33 -2.05 8.48 6.33
N GLU A 34 -0.72 8.43 6.39
CA GLU A 34 0.15 9.53 5.96
C GLU A 34 -0.11 9.91 4.50
N ALA A 35 -0.20 8.91 3.61
CA ALA A 35 -0.52 9.15 2.21
C ALA A 35 -1.91 9.78 2.03
N SER A 36 -2.92 9.30 2.77
CA SER A 36 -4.28 9.86 2.71
C SER A 36 -4.32 11.32 3.18
N ASP A 37 -3.60 11.64 4.25
CA ASP A 37 -3.49 13.01 4.80
C ASP A 37 -2.85 13.96 3.77
N VAL A 38 -1.83 13.51 3.03
CA VAL A 38 -1.16 14.29 1.97
C VAL A 38 -2.05 14.45 0.73
N LEU A 39 -2.77 13.41 0.34
CA LEU A 39 -3.60 13.40 -0.87
C LEU A 39 -4.94 14.12 -0.69
N GLY A 40 -5.41 14.25 0.55
CA GLY A 40 -6.70 14.87 0.87
C GLY A 40 -7.91 13.97 0.59
N TYR A 41 -7.69 12.68 0.37
CA TYR A 41 -8.74 11.66 0.24
C TYR A 41 -8.26 10.32 0.82
N ASN A 42 -9.20 9.44 1.15
CA ASN A 42 -8.88 8.12 1.70
C ASN A 42 -8.29 7.20 0.61
N LEU A 43 -6.97 6.97 0.67
CA LEU A 43 -6.28 6.11 -0.29
C LEU A 43 -6.62 4.63 -0.11
N ALA A 44 -6.89 4.19 1.12
CA ALA A 44 -7.25 2.79 1.39
C ALA A 44 -8.54 2.42 0.67
N ASP A 45 -9.58 3.27 0.76
CA ASP A 45 -10.88 3.06 0.10
C ASP A 45 -10.77 3.03 -1.44
N LEU A 46 -9.77 3.70 -2.01
CA LEU A 46 -9.50 3.64 -3.45
C LEU A 46 -8.89 2.30 -3.86
N CYS A 47 -8.10 1.68 -2.98
CA CYS A 47 -7.39 0.43 -3.26
C CYS A 47 -8.24 -0.82 -2.96
N PHE A 48 -9.04 -0.82 -1.89
CA PHE A 48 -9.69 -2.04 -1.37
C PHE A 48 -10.94 -1.82 -0.50
#